data_AF-A0A971Q3E0-F1
#
_entry.id   AF-A0A971Q3E0-F1
#
_cell.length_a   1.000
_cell.length_b   1.000
_cell.length_c   1.000
_cell.angle_alpha   90.00
_cell.angle_beta   90.00
_cell.angle_gamma   90.00
#
_symmetry.space_group_name_H-M   'P 1'
#
loop_
_entity.id
_entity.type
_entity.pdbx_description
1 polymer ?
#
loop_
_entity_poly.entity_id
_entity_poly.type
_entity_poly.pdbx_seq_one_letter_code
_entity_poly.pdbx_strand_id
1 'polypeptide(L)'
;MRKTMTTTCMLAIVAATTLVRGAEPTTQTETKPPLIQMAILLDTSGSMSGLIEQAKSQLWSIVNEFALATRDGKTPRIEVALYEYGKSTIPAAEGHIRMILPLTTDLDKVSEELFALTTNGGDEYCGQVIQSAVRSLAWSKATNDLKVIFIAGNEPFTQGQVDYRKACRQAIARGIVVNTIHCGTETEGEHGKWKDGAALADGRFINIDHNQAVVQIDAPQDVEIARLNEQLNDTYIPYGPAGEQGKGRQITQDRNAAAYGQANVAQRVAAKASKQYDNAAWDLVDAVRESAVDLEKIVTTDLPEAMQNMTAEQRQQYVREKTE
;
A
#
# COMPACT_ATOMS: atom_id res chain seq x y z
N MET A 1 69.43 71.11 -6.18
CA MET A 1 68.10 71.59 -6.64
C MET A 1 67.06 70.55 -6.24
N ARG A 2 66.10 70.93 -5.37
CA ARG A 2 64.82 70.24 -5.02
C ARG A 2 64.95 68.81 -4.44
N LYS A 3 64.36 68.37 -3.33
CA LYS A 3 63.41 68.87 -2.31
C LYS A 3 63.58 67.93 -1.10
N THR A 4 63.53 68.47 0.12
CA THR A 4 63.29 67.76 1.38
C THR A 4 61.87 67.20 1.44
N MET A 5 61.65 66.07 2.12
CA MET A 5 60.50 65.79 3.05
C MET A 5 60.58 64.32 3.54
N THR A 6 61.00 64.10 4.79
CA THR A 6 60.19 63.78 5.98
C THR A 6 59.52 62.40 5.98
N THR A 7 60.10 61.51 6.77
CA THR A 7 59.54 60.25 7.27
C THR A 7 58.45 60.54 8.31
N THR A 8 57.23 60.07 8.06
CA THR A 8 56.16 60.01 9.08
C THR A 8 55.60 58.59 9.08
N CYS A 9 55.85 57.87 10.18
CA CYS A 9 55.13 56.65 10.52
C CYS A 9 53.65 56.96 10.72
N MET A 10 52.78 56.28 9.98
CA MET A 10 51.35 56.24 10.28
C MET A 10 50.91 54.79 10.41
N LEU A 11 50.46 54.47 11.62
CA LEU A 11 49.91 53.20 12.06
C LEU A 11 48.56 52.99 11.34
N ALA A 12 48.46 51.98 10.47
CA ALA A 12 47.20 51.61 9.83
C ALA A 12 46.54 50.46 10.60
N ILE A 13 45.43 50.79 11.27
CA ILE A 13 44.53 49.86 11.94
C ILE A 13 43.84 48.99 10.88
N VAL A 14 44.02 47.67 10.94
CA VAL A 14 43.29 46.71 10.12
C VAL A 14 41.92 46.48 10.76
N ALA A 15 40.88 47.08 10.19
CA ALA A 15 39.50 46.74 10.53
C ALA A 15 39.10 45.45 9.80
N ALA A 16 38.90 44.37 10.55
CA ALA A 16 38.36 43.12 10.03
C ALA A 16 36.85 43.26 9.78
N THR A 17 36.45 43.45 8.53
CA THR A 17 35.05 43.32 8.11
C THR A 17 34.73 41.84 7.91
N THR A 18 34.02 41.24 8.86
CA THR A 18 33.39 39.92 8.71
C THR A 18 32.22 40.04 7.73
N LEU A 19 32.43 39.55 6.50
CA LEU A 19 31.35 39.29 5.55
C LEU A 19 30.49 38.14 6.10
N VAL A 20 29.38 38.47 6.75
CA VAL A 20 28.31 37.51 7.01
C VAL A 20 27.67 37.18 5.68
N ARG A 21 28.05 36.02 5.12
CA ARG A 21 27.43 35.44 3.93
C ARG A 21 26.05 34.97 4.36
N GLY A 22 25.01 35.70 3.95
CA GLY A 22 23.62 35.28 4.15
C GLY A 22 23.43 33.89 3.55
N ALA A 23 22.98 32.95 4.36
CA ALA A 23 22.54 31.65 3.88
C ALA A 23 21.33 31.89 2.98
N GLU A 24 21.46 31.54 1.70
CA GLU A 24 20.30 31.44 0.82
C GLU A 24 19.30 30.46 1.45
N PRO A 25 18.00 30.74 1.44
CA PRO A 25 17.00 29.79 1.88
C PRO A 25 17.12 28.58 0.95
N THR A 26 17.66 27.48 1.48
CA THR A 26 17.53 26.17 0.85
C THR A 26 16.04 25.90 0.68
N THR A 27 15.58 26.04 -0.56
CA THR A 27 14.29 25.53 -1.02
C THR A 27 14.27 24.06 -0.62
N GLN A 28 13.57 23.73 0.46
CA GLN A 28 13.30 22.34 0.80
C GLN A 28 12.43 21.82 -0.35
N THR A 29 13.04 21.14 -1.31
CA THR A 29 12.30 20.24 -2.18
C THR A 29 11.52 19.32 -1.26
N GLU A 30 10.19 19.43 -1.27
CA GLU A 30 9.30 18.48 -0.63
C GLU A 30 9.68 17.09 -1.13
N THR A 31 10.46 16.37 -0.31
CA THR A 31 10.84 15.01 -0.60
C THR A 31 9.60 14.18 -0.33
N LYS A 32 8.93 13.79 -1.43
CA LYS A 32 7.79 12.86 -1.41
C LYS A 32 8.09 11.70 -0.47
N PRO A 33 7.12 11.26 0.34
CA PRO A 33 7.34 10.14 1.25
C PRO A 33 7.83 8.92 0.44
N PRO A 34 8.70 8.08 1.01
CA PRO A 34 9.11 6.84 0.37
C PRO A 34 7.88 6.02 -0.06
N LEU A 35 7.95 5.31 -1.17
CA LEU A 35 6.80 4.54 -1.65
C LEU A 35 7.12 3.03 -1.67
N ILE A 36 6.16 2.24 -1.22
CA ILE A 36 6.12 0.79 -1.38
C ILE A 36 4.96 0.47 -2.32
N GLN A 37 5.27 -0.17 -3.45
CA GLN A 37 4.26 -0.69 -4.37
C GLN A 37 4.30 -2.21 -4.37
N MET A 38 3.15 -2.81 -4.11
CA MET A 38 2.98 -4.25 -4.02
C MET A 38 1.93 -4.72 -5.01
N ALA A 39 2.24 -5.76 -5.79
CA ALA A 39 1.23 -6.46 -6.58
C ALA A 39 1.07 -7.88 -6.04
N ILE A 40 -0.17 -8.25 -5.72
CA ILE A 40 -0.56 -9.58 -5.28
C ILE A 40 -1.18 -10.29 -6.49
N LEU A 41 -0.55 -11.37 -6.94
CA LEU A 41 -1.00 -12.18 -8.07
C LEU A 41 -1.46 -13.53 -7.50
N LEU A 42 -2.77 -13.76 -7.49
CA LEU A 42 -3.36 -14.96 -6.90
C LEU A 42 -3.85 -15.90 -7.99
N ASP A 43 -3.40 -17.14 -7.93
CA ASP A 43 -4.09 -18.23 -8.61
C ASP A 43 -5.46 -18.43 -7.97
N THR A 44 -6.47 -18.55 -8.81
CA THR A 44 -7.87 -18.78 -8.44
C THR A 44 -8.35 -20.16 -8.89
N SER A 45 -7.42 -21.11 -9.08
CA SER A 45 -7.77 -22.50 -9.36
C SER A 45 -8.52 -23.15 -8.18
N GLY A 46 -9.21 -24.28 -8.44
CA GLY A 46 -10.08 -24.94 -7.46
C GLY A 46 -9.37 -25.41 -6.18
N SER A 47 -8.07 -25.65 -6.23
CA SER A 47 -7.22 -26.05 -5.08
C SER A 47 -6.77 -24.88 -4.21
N MET A 48 -6.98 -23.63 -4.64
CA MET A 48 -6.41 -22.45 -3.99
C MET A 48 -7.31 -21.79 -2.94
N SER A 49 -8.47 -22.38 -2.63
CA SER A 49 -9.41 -21.83 -1.65
C SER A 49 -8.75 -21.57 -0.30
N GLY A 50 -7.92 -22.51 0.19
CA GLY A 50 -7.20 -22.34 1.46
C GLY A 50 -6.22 -21.15 1.46
N LEU A 51 -5.52 -20.93 0.34
CA LEU A 51 -4.64 -19.78 0.19
C LEU A 51 -5.43 -18.47 0.20
N ILE A 52 -6.53 -18.41 -0.55
CA ILE A 52 -7.36 -17.23 -0.64
C ILE A 52 -7.91 -16.87 0.75
N GLU A 53 -8.36 -17.86 1.52
CA GLU A 53 -8.77 -17.67 2.91
C GLU A 53 -7.62 -17.20 3.82
N GLN A 54 -6.41 -17.75 3.63
CA GLN A 54 -5.23 -17.29 4.35
C GLN A 54 -4.89 -15.84 4.01
N ALA A 55 -4.88 -15.47 2.72
CA ALA A 55 -4.63 -14.11 2.26
C ALA A 55 -5.66 -13.12 2.84
N LYS A 56 -6.95 -13.48 2.84
CA LYS A 56 -8.02 -12.68 3.48
C LYS A 56 -7.73 -12.44 4.96
N SER A 57 -7.31 -13.49 5.69
CA SER A 57 -7.00 -13.37 7.12
C SER A 57 -5.70 -12.58 7.41
N GLN A 58 -4.74 -12.55 6.48
CA GLN A 58 -3.41 -11.97 6.71
C GLN A 58 -3.25 -10.53 6.21
N LEU A 59 -4.18 -10.02 5.39
CA LEU A 59 -4.06 -8.70 4.76
C LEU A 59 -3.70 -7.60 5.78
N TRP A 60 -4.41 -7.53 6.90
CA TRP A 60 -4.19 -6.49 7.91
C TRP A 60 -2.86 -6.64 8.64
N SER A 61 -2.42 -7.87 8.90
CA SER A 61 -1.10 -8.14 9.47
C SER A 61 0.01 -7.60 8.56
N ILE A 62 -0.09 -7.87 7.25
CA ILE A 62 0.85 -7.37 6.25
C ILE A 62 0.87 -5.84 6.22
N VAL A 63 -0.30 -5.19 6.24
CA VAL A 63 -0.41 -3.74 6.32
C VAL A 63 0.27 -3.20 7.58
N ASN A 64 0.07 -3.84 8.73
CA ASN A 64 0.67 -3.42 10.00
C ASN A 64 2.20 -3.54 9.98
N GLU A 65 2.75 -4.61 9.41
CA GLU A 65 4.21 -4.77 9.24
C GLU A 65 4.81 -3.63 8.42
N PHE A 66 4.17 -3.25 7.32
CA PHE A 66 4.64 -2.13 6.50
C PHE A 66 4.35 -0.76 7.13
N ALA A 67 3.34 -0.64 7.99
CA ALA A 67 3.08 0.59 8.75
C ALA A 67 4.22 0.92 9.74
N LEU A 68 4.93 -0.11 10.22
CA LEU A 68 6.10 0.04 11.09
C LEU A 68 7.40 0.35 10.32
N ALA A 69 7.41 0.13 9.01
CA ALA A 69 8.58 0.41 8.19
C ALA A 69 8.87 1.92 8.17
N THR A 70 10.14 2.28 8.28
CA THR A 70 10.59 3.67 8.10
C THR A 70 11.82 3.72 7.22
N ARG A 71 11.91 4.78 6.42
CA ARG A 71 13.10 5.11 5.65
C ARG A 71 13.41 6.58 5.86
N ASP A 72 14.64 6.85 6.29
CA ASP A 72 15.10 8.21 6.60
C ASP A 72 14.17 8.94 7.58
N GLY A 73 13.63 8.21 8.56
CA GLY A 73 12.67 8.72 9.55
C GLY A 73 11.25 8.98 9.02
N LYS A 74 10.97 8.65 7.75
CA LYS A 74 9.64 8.78 7.14
C LYS A 74 8.96 7.42 6.99
N THR A 75 7.69 7.36 7.36
CA THR A 75 6.81 6.23 7.04
C THR A 75 6.56 6.21 5.53
N PRO A 76 6.77 5.08 4.83
CA PRO A 76 6.48 4.98 3.42
C PRO A 76 4.97 5.03 3.18
N ARG A 77 4.52 5.46 2.01
CA ARG A 77 3.15 5.18 1.55
C ARG A 77 3.09 3.80 0.93
N ILE A 78 1.97 3.10 1.07
CA ILE A 78 1.75 1.79 0.44
C ILE A 78 0.70 1.90 -0.66
N GLU A 79 0.98 1.29 -1.80
CA GLU A 79 0.01 1.06 -2.86
C GLU A 79 -0.05 -0.43 -3.17
N VAL A 80 -1.26 -0.99 -3.23
CA VAL A 80 -1.47 -2.42 -3.48
C VAL A 80 -2.28 -2.60 -4.76
N ALA A 81 -1.86 -3.54 -5.59
CA ALA A 81 -2.57 -4.01 -6.77
C ALA A 81 -2.95 -5.48 -6.60
N LEU A 82 -4.05 -5.90 -7.24
CA LEU A 82 -4.55 -7.26 -7.19
C LEU A 82 -4.79 -7.80 -8.59
N TYR A 83 -4.25 -8.99 -8.86
CA TYR A 83 -4.53 -9.77 -10.05
C TYR A 83 -5.07 -11.14 -9.67
N GLU A 84 -6.00 -11.62 -10.48
CA GLU A 84 -6.35 -13.05 -10.54
C GLU A 84 -5.75 -13.66 -11.81
N TYR A 85 -5.31 -14.91 -11.71
CA TYR A 85 -4.96 -15.75 -12.86
C TYR A 85 -5.43 -17.19 -12.61
N GLY A 86 -5.32 -18.06 -13.62
CA GLY A 86 -5.63 -19.49 -13.48
C GLY A 86 -7.13 -19.83 -13.58
N LYS A 87 -7.95 -18.92 -14.10
CA LYS A 87 -9.40 -19.11 -14.21
C LYS A 87 -9.82 -19.37 -15.65
N SER A 88 -10.40 -20.55 -15.92
CA SER A 88 -10.83 -20.93 -17.27
C SER A 88 -11.89 -19.99 -17.87
N THR A 89 -12.63 -19.28 -17.03
CA THR A 89 -13.64 -18.30 -17.46
C THR A 89 -13.05 -16.95 -17.88
N ILE A 90 -11.78 -16.68 -17.59
CA ILE A 90 -11.10 -15.51 -18.15
C ILE A 90 -10.77 -15.84 -19.61
N PRO A 91 -11.18 -15.02 -20.59
CA PRO A 91 -10.97 -15.33 -22.00
C PRO A 91 -9.49 -15.58 -22.33
N ALA A 92 -9.22 -16.55 -23.20
CA ALA A 92 -7.86 -16.80 -23.72
C ALA A 92 -7.25 -15.56 -24.39
N ALA A 93 -8.08 -14.68 -24.95
CA ALA A 93 -7.67 -13.39 -25.50
C ALA A 93 -7.09 -12.42 -24.44
N GLU A 94 -7.48 -12.56 -23.18
CA GLU A 94 -6.93 -11.84 -22.03
C GLU A 94 -5.74 -12.59 -21.39
N GLY A 95 -5.33 -13.73 -21.98
CA GLY A 95 -4.26 -14.58 -21.47
C GLY A 95 -4.60 -15.27 -20.15
N HIS A 96 -5.90 -15.48 -19.87
CA HIS A 96 -6.41 -16.05 -18.63
C HIS A 96 -6.01 -15.27 -17.36
N ILE A 97 -5.78 -13.96 -17.49
CA ILE A 97 -5.36 -13.06 -16.42
C ILE A 97 -6.25 -11.82 -16.39
N ARG A 98 -6.57 -11.36 -15.18
CA ARG A 98 -7.30 -10.13 -14.97
C ARG A 98 -6.64 -9.26 -13.91
N MET A 99 -6.42 -7.99 -14.22
CA MET A 99 -6.14 -6.97 -13.22
C MET A 99 -7.47 -6.62 -12.53
N ILE A 100 -7.62 -7.03 -11.28
CA ILE A 100 -8.81 -6.75 -10.48
C ILE A 100 -8.72 -5.34 -9.92
N LEU A 101 -7.55 -4.97 -9.42
CA LEU A 101 -7.25 -3.62 -8.94
C LEU A 101 -5.92 -3.11 -9.47
N PRO A 102 -5.87 -1.88 -10.01
CA PRO A 102 -4.59 -1.19 -10.17
C PRO A 102 -4.00 -0.84 -8.79
N LEU A 103 -2.78 -0.32 -8.78
CA LEU A 103 -2.14 0.18 -7.56
C LEU A 103 -3.02 1.27 -6.91
N THR A 104 -3.44 1.02 -5.67
CA THR A 104 -4.31 1.92 -4.89
C THR A 104 -3.86 1.99 -3.43
N THR A 105 -4.17 3.12 -2.78
CA THR A 105 -4.03 3.30 -1.32
C THR A 105 -5.27 2.85 -0.55
N ASP A 106 -6.39 2.59 -1.25
CA ASP A 106 -7.66 2.14 -0.64
C ASP A 106 -7.56 0.66 -0.25
N LEU A 107 -7.08 0.40 0.96
CA LEU A 107 -6.89 -0.95 1.50
C LEU A 107 -8.21 -1.69 1.73
N ASP A 108 -9.30 -0.96 1.98
CA ASP A 108 -10.63 -1.56 2.10
C ASP A 108 -11.12 -2.05 0.74
N LYS A 109 -10.79 -1.37 -0.36
CA LYS A 109 -11.05 -1.86 -1.73
C LYS A 109 -10.26 -3.13 -2.01
N VAL A 110 -8.99 -3.17 -1.62
CA VAL A 110 -8.16 -4.37 -1.76
C VAL A 110 -8.79 -5.54 -1.01
N SER A 111 -9.23 -5.31 0.23
CA SER A 111 -9.95 -6.30 1.02
C SER A 111 -11.26 -6.72 0.36
N GLU A 112 -12.11 -5.78 -0.06
CA GLU A 112 -13.37 -6.05 -0.76
C GLU A 112 -13.19 -7.00 -1.96
N GLU A 113 -12.22 -6.70 -2.83
CA GLU A 113 -11.96 -7.52 -4.01
C GLU A 113 -11.36 -8.88 -3.64
N LEU A 114 -10.45 -8.93 -2.66
CA LEU A 114 -9.88 -10.19 -2.17
C LEU A 114 -10.98 -11.11 -1.60
N PHE A 115 -11.96 -10.54 -0.90
CA PHE A 115 -13.14 -11.25 -0.38
C PHE A 115 -14.10 -11.71 -1.48
N ALA A 116 -14.18 -10.96 -2.58
CA ALA A 116 -15.01 -11.30 -3.74
C ALA A 116 -14.39 -12.39 -4.64
N LEU A 117 -13.08 -12.68 -4.49
CA LEU A 117 -12.44 -13.75 -5.25
C LEU A 117 -13.10 -15.10 -4.99
N THR A 118 -13.37 -15.79 -6.08
CA THR A 118 -13.96 -17.14 -6.10
C THR A 118 -13.08 -18.04 -6.94
N THR A 119 -12.83 -19.24 -6.42
CA THR A 119 -12.03 -20.25 -7.12
C THR A 119 -12.83 -20.88 -8.26
N ASN A 120 -12.26 -20.91 -9.45
CA ASN A 120 -12.77 -21.67 -10.57
C ASN A 120 -11.61 -22.11 -11.46
N GLY A 121 -11.28 -23.40 -11.41
CA GLY A 121 -10.08 -24.02 -11.99
C GLY A 121 -9.74 -23.64 -13.44
N GLY A 122 -8.45 -23.67 -13.77
CA GLY A 122 -7.85 -23.51 -15.09
C GLY A 122 -6.32 -23.62 -15.01
N ASP A 123 -5.65 -23.62 -16.16
CA ASP A 123 -4.18 -23.69 -16.23
C ASP A 123 -3.52 -22.44 -15.63
N GLU A 124 -2.38 -22.59 -14.96
CA GLU A 124 -1.63 -21.45 -14.43
C GLU A 124 -0.74 -20.75 -15.46
N TYR A 125 -0.75 -19.40 -15.47
CA TYR A 125 0.02 -18.60 -16.44
C TYR A 125 1.00 -17.64 -15.74
N CYS A 126 1.85 -18.18 -14.86
CA CYS A 126 2.80 -17.43 -14.01
C CYS A 126 3.65 -16.41 -14.78
N GLY A 127 4.30 -16.83 -15.87
CA GLY A 127 5.13 -15.94 -16.68
C GLY A 127 4.33 -14.80 -17.34
N GLN A 128 3.09 -15.08 -17.74
CA GLN A 128 2.20 -14.12 -18.38
C GLN A 128 1.68 -13.09 -17.36
N VAL A 129 1.28 -13.50 -16.16
CA VAL A 129 0.76 -12.58 -15.13
C VAL A 129 1.84 -11.66 -14.60
N ILE A 130 3.06 -12.16 -14.39
CA ILE A 130 4.22 -11.32 -14.04
C ILE A 130 4.49 -10.30 -15.14
N GLN A 131 4.53 -10.74 -16.41
CA GLN A 131 4.74 -9.84 -17.53
C GLN A 131 3.64 -8.77 -17.63
N SER A 132 2.38 -9.14 -17.41
CA SER A 132 1.25 -8.21 -17.40
C SER A 132 1.38 -7.18 -16.28
N ALA A 133 1.65 -7.62 -15.05
CA ALA A 133 1.84 -6.73 -13.90
C ALA A 133 3.00 -5.75 -14.12
N VAL A 134 4.14 -6.24 -14.62
CA VAL A 134 5.33 -5.41 -14.91
C VAL A 134 5.05 -4.34 -15.98
N ARG A 135 4.18 -4.63 -16.96
CA ARG A 135 3.90 -3.73 -18.09
C ARG A 135 2.75 -2.77 -17.84
N SER A 136 1.72 -3.21 -17.13
CA SER A 136 0.42 -2.53 -17.07
C SER A 136 0.25 -1.69 -15.80
N LEU A 137 0.89 -2.06 -14.69
CA LEU A 137 0.83 -1.25 -13.47
C LEU A 137 1.70 0.00 -13.57
N ALA A 138 1.22 1.08 -12.95
CA ALA A 138 1.90 2.36 -12.86
C ALA A 138 3.03 2.34 -11.81
N TRP A 139 4.03 1.49 -12.03
CA TRP A 139 5.19 1.37 -11.16
C TRP A 139 5.98 2.69 -11.06
N SER A 140 6.45 2.99 -9.86
CA SER A 140 7.30 4.13 -9.57
C SER A 140 8.61 4.01 -10.33
N LYS A 141 8.98 5.12 -10.96
CA LYS A 141 10.26 5.27 -11.67
C LYS A 141 11.42 5.56 -10.72
N ALA A 142 11.14 5.85 -9.44
CA ALA A 142 12.17 6.14 -8.47
C ALA A 142 12.91 4.85 -8.06
N THR A 143 14.23 4.94 -7.95
CA THR A 143 15.10 3.79 -7.63
C THR A 143 15.13 3.46 -6.15
N ASN A 144 14.68 4.40 -5.30
CA ASN A 144 14.60 4.27 -3.85
C ASN A 144 13.24 3.75 -3.36
N ASP A 145 12.25 3.66 -4.25
CA ASP A 145 10.94 3.07 -3.94
C ASP A 145 11.01 1.54 -4.04
N LEU A 146 10.42 0.87 -3.06
CA LEU A 146 10.32 -0.58 -3.05
C LEU A 146 9.19 -1.01 -3.99
N LYS A 147 9.51 -1.89 -4.93
CA LYS A 147 8.54 -2.49 -5.84
C LYS A 147 8.61 -3.99 -5.72
N VAL A 148 7.48 -4.61 -5.39
CA VAL A 148 7.43 -6.05 -5.09
C VAL A 148 6.21 -6.70 -5.72
N ILE A 149 6.41 -7.89 -6.25
CA ILE A 149 5.35 -8.81 -6.67
C ILE A 149 5.36 -9.98 -5.69
N PHE A 150 4.18 -10.35 -5.20
CA PHE A 150 3.93 -11.65 -4.58
C PHE A 150 3.05 -12.44 -5.53
N ILE A 151 3.56 -13.56 -6.03
CA ILE A 151 2.79 -14.50 -6.84
C ILE A 151 2.56 -15.79 -6.06
N ALA A 152 1.34 -16.31 -6.10
CA ALA A 152 0.97 -17.50 -5.34
C ALA A 152 0.09 -18.47 -6.15
N GLY A 153 0.43 -19.75 -6.10
CA GLY A 153 -0.16 -20.83 -6.92
C GLY A 153 0.38 -22.21 -6.54
N ASN A 154 -0.17 -23.26 -7.15
CA ASN A 154 0.13 -24.66 -6.84
C ASN A 154 0.56 -25.51 -8.04
N GLU A 155 0.57 -24.97 -9.26
CA GLU A 155 0.98 -25.67 -10.47
C GLU A 155 2.41 -25.31 -10.92
N PRO A 156 3.00 -26.02 -11.91
CA PRO A 156 4.32 -25.66 -12.42
C PRO A 156 4.41 -24.21 -12.93
N PHE A 157 5.36 -23.45 -12.42
CA PHE A 157 5.65 -22.06 -12.76
C PHE A 157 6.02 -21.85 -14.24
N THR A 158 6.30 -22.95 -14.94
CA THR A 158 6.71 -22.99 -16.36
C THR A 158 5.55 -22.98 -17.35
N GLN A 159 4.30 -23.05 -16.88
CA GLN A 159 3.13 -23.10 -17.75
C GLN A 159 2.88 -21.80 -18.52
N GLY A 160 2.17 -21.92 -19.65
CA GLY A 160 1.85 -20.83 -20.55
C GLY A 160 2.89 -20.54 -21.63
N GLN A 161 2.57 -19.59 -22.51
CA GLN A 161 3.40 -19.22 -23.67
C GLN A 161 4.55 -18.26 -23.33
N VAL A 162 4.47 -17.56 -22.19
CA VAL A 162 5.51 -16.63 -21.75
C VAL A 162 6.50 -17.34 -20.85
N ASP A 163 7.75 -17.42 -21.31
CA ASP A 163 8.88 -17.92 -20.51
C ASP A 163 9.07 -17.06 -19.26
N TYR A 164 8.79 -17.65 -18.09
CA TYR A 164 8.91 -16.99 -16.79
C TYR A 164 10.30 -16.39 -16.57
N ARG A 165 11.36 -16.97 -17.13
CA ARG A 165 12.73 -16.43 -17.00
C ARG A 165 12.87 -15.08 -17.67
N LYS A 166 12.17 -14.85 -18.77
CA LYS A 166 12.13 -13.53 -19.44
C LYS A 166 11.27 -12.56 -18.62
N ALA A 167 10.15 -13.01 -18.07
CA ALA A 167 9.28 -12.19 -17.23
C ALA A 167 9.97 -11.72 -15.94
N CYS A 168 10.59 -12.64 -15.18
CA CYS A 168 11.37 -12.31 -13.98
C CYS A 168 12.53 -11.35 -14.28
N ARG A 169 13.28 -11.59 -15.36
CA ARG A 169 14.35 -10.68 -15.79
C ARG A 169 13.83 -9.29 -16.17
N GLN A 170 12.65 -9.21 -16.78
CA GLN A 170 12.00 -7.93 -17.08
C GLN A 170 11.58 -7.19 -15.80
N ALA A 171 11.10 -7.92 -14.78
CA ALA A 171 10.73 -7.36 -13.49
C ALA A 171 11.95 -6.74 -12.79
N ILE A 172 13.02 -7.53 -12.60
CA ILE A 172 14.20 -7.05 -11.86
C ILE A 172 14.98 -5.97 -12.61
N ALA A 173 14.98 -5.97 -13.94
CA ALA A 173 15.55 -4.87 -14.74
C ALA A 173 14.83 -3.52 -14.49
N ARG A 174 13.61 -3.54 -13.95
CA ARG A 174 12.85 -2.36 -13.51
C ARG A 174 12.90 -2.15 -11.99
N GLY A 175 13.73 -2.91 -11.27
CA GLY A 175 13.82 -2.89 -9.81
C GLY A 175 12.59 -3.46 -9.12
N ILE A 176 11.86 -4.36 -9.77
CA ILE A 176 10.69 -5.06 -9.20
C ILE A 176 11.14 -6.44 -8.74
N VAL A 177 11.09 -6.68 -7.44
CA VAL A 177 11.41 -7.97 -6.82
C VAL A 177 10.21 -8.91 -6.97
N VAL A 178 10.43 -10.19 -7.30
CA VAL A 178 9.35 -11.19 -7.40
C VAL A 178 9.51 -12.26 -6.33
N ASN A 179 8.67 -12.20 -5.30
CA ASN A 179 8.55 -13.26 -4.31
C ASN A 179 7.50 -14.28 -4.77
N THR A 180 7.79 -15.55 -4.56
CA THR A 180 6.95 -16.66 -5.01
C THR A 180 6.47 -17.47 -3.82
N ILE A 181 5.17 -17.73 -3.75
CA ILE A 181 4.52 -18.48 -2.67
C ILE A 181 3.91 -19.75 -3.27
N HIS A 182 4.55 -20.90 -3.07
CA HIS A 182 4.04 -22.16 -3.59
C HIS A 182 3.15 -22.87 -2.56
N CYS A 183 1.93 -23.21 -3.00
CA CYS A 183 0.92 -23.92 -2.22
C CYS A 183 1.01 -25.42 -2.50
N GLY A 184 1.86 -26.12 -1.75
CA GLY A 184 2.17 -27.54 -1.98
C GLY A 184 3.32 -27.97 -1.08
N THR A 185 4.05 -29.01 -1.44
CA THR A 185 5.32 -29.32 -0.76
C THR A 185 6.46 -28.47 -1.29
N GLU A 186 7.48 -28.23 -0.46
CA GLU A 186 8.69 -27.50 -0.89
C GLU A 186 9.32 -28.14 -2.14
N THR A 187 9.42 -29.47 -2.16
CA THR A 187 9.96 -30.26 -3.29
C THR A 187 9.20 -30.02 -4.59
N GLU A 188 7.86 -29.99 -4.54
CA GLU A 188 7.03 -29.68 -5.71
C GLU A 188 7.28 -28.27 -6.22
N GLY A 189 7.39 -27.29 -5.31
CA GLY A 189 7.71 -25.91 -5.66
C GLY A 189 9.07 -25.78 -6.34
N GLU A 190 10.08 -26.49 -5.85
CA GLU A 190 11.41 -26.51 -6.47
C GLU A 190 11.39 -27.16 -7.86
N HIS A 191 10.76 -28.33 -8.00
CA HIS A 191 10.61 -29.02 -9.27
C HIS A 191 9.80 -28.21 -10.29
N GLY A 192 8.72 -27.58 -9.83
CA GLY A 192 7.84 -26.69 -10.58
C GLY A 192 8.47 -25.32 -10.87
N LYS A 193 9.71 -25.06 -10.46
CA LYS A 193 10.48 -23.82 -10.74
C LYS A 193 10.00 -22.56 -10.02
N TRP A 194 9.22 -22.69 -8.94
CA TRP A 194 8.87 -21.56 -8.08
C TRP A 194 10.13 -20.93 -7.45
N LYS A 195 11.01 -21.76 -6.89
CA LYS A 195 12.29 -21.30 -6.31
C LYS A 195 13.21 -20.61 -7.32
N ASP A 196 13.25 -21.13 -8.54
CA ASP A 196 14.01 -20.52 -9.65
C ASP A 196 13.40 -19.17 -10.07
N GLY A 197 12.07 -19.08 -10.14
CA GLY A 197 11.34 -17.85 -10.42
C GLY A 197 11.69 -16.70 -9.48
N ALA A 198 11.71 -16.97 -8.16
CA ALA A 198 12.11 -15.99 -7.14
C ALA A 198 13.59 -15.59 -7.27
N ALA A 199 14.48 -16.57 -7.42
CA ALA A 199 15.92 -16.33 -7.52
C ALA A 199 16.29 -15.46 -8.74
N LEU A 200 15.55 -15.57 -9.85
CA LEU A 200 15.77 -14.77 -11.06
C LEU A 200 15.38 -13.30 -10.92
N ALA A 201 14.68 -12.92 -9.86
CA ALA A 201 14.23 -11.55 -9.61
C ALA A 201 14.48 -11.09 -8.17
N ASP A 202 15.60 -11.53 -7.58
CA ASP A 202 16.07 -11.17 -6.23
C ASP A 202 15.02 -11.35 -5.11
N GLY A 203 14.06 -12.24 -5.33
CA GLY A 203 12.98 -12.51 -4.39
C GLY A 203 13.23 -13.72 -3.52
N ARG A 204 12.26 -13.97 -2.64
CA ARG A 204 12.24 -15.13 -1.76
C ARG A 204 11.20 -16.14 -2.24
N PHE A 205 11.61 -17.40 -2.16
CA PHE A 205 10.73 -18.55 -2.30
C PHE A 205 10.16 -18.90 -0.93
N ILE A 206 8.84 -18.99 -0.86
CA ILE A 206 8.08 -19.36 0.31
C ILE A 206 7.22 -20.56 -0.08
N ASN A 207 7.17 -21.55 0.81
CA ASN A 207 6.27 -22.67 0.70
C ASN A 207 5.30 -22.63 1.89
N ILE A 208 4.01 -22.83 1.61
CA ILE A 208 2.97 -22.86 2.65
C ILE A 208 2.05 -24.05 2.45
N ASP A 209 1.65 -24.64 3.56
CA ASP A 209 0.51 -25.54 3.60
C ASP A 209 -0.77 -24.71 3.72
N HIS A 210 -1.47 -24.56 2.61
CA HIS A 210 -2.71 -23.79 2.52
C HIS A 210 -3.89 -24.44 3.26
N ASN A 211 -3.74 -25.70 3.70
CA ASN A 211 -4.73 -26.38 4.55
C ASN A 211 -4.46 -26.18 6.04
N GLN A 212 -3.29 -25.63 6.39
CA GLN A 212 -2.96 -25.34 7.77
C GLN A 212 -3.67 -24.05 8.20
N ALA A 213 -4.64 -24.18 9.10
CA ALA A 213 -5.29 -23.02 9.69
C ALA A 213 -4.27 -22.14 10.44
N VAL A 214 -4.29 -20.84 10.16
CA VAL A 214 -3.51 -19.88 10.95
C VAL A 214 -4.07 -19.84 12.36
N VAL A 215 -3.24 -20.18 13.34
CA VAL A 215 -3.63 -20.16 14.75
C VAL A 215 -3.90 -18.72 15.18
N GLN A 216 -5.14 -18.44 15.54
CA GLN A 216 -5.53 -17.20 16.21
C GLN A 216 -5.47 -17.44 17.72
N ILE A 217 -4.82 -16.53 18.44
CA ILE A 217 -4.71 -16.58 19.90
C ILE A 217 -5.44 -15.36 20.42
N ASP A 218 -6.57 -15.58 21.10
CA ASP A 218 -7.33 -14.51 21.72
C ASP A 218 -6.51 -13.87 22.85
N ALA A 219 -6.49 -12.54 22.87
CA ALA A 219 -5.85 -11.76 23.90
C ALA A 219 -6.91 -11.11 24.82
N PRO A 220 -6.65 -10.94 26.13
CA PRO A 220 -7.59 -10.30 27.06
C PRO A 220 -8.06 -8.90 26.63
N GLN A 221 -7.26 -8.20 25.81
CA GLN A 221 -7.51 -6.84 25.33
C GLN A 221 -8.47 -6.79 24.14
N ASP A 222 -8.73 -7.90 23.45
CA ASP A 222 -9.45 -7.89 22.17
C ASP A 222 -10.87 -7.34 22.30
N VAL A 223 -11.55 -7.62 23.42
CA VAL A 223 -12.89 -7.09 23.70
C VAL A 223 -12.89 -5.56 23.74
N GLU A 224 -11.89 -4.97 24.38
CA GLU A 224 -11.77 -3.51 24.47
C GLU A 224 -11.36 -2.90 23.13
N ILE A 225 -10.50 -3.58 22.37
CA ILE A 225 -10.11 -3.16 21.02
C ILE A 225 -11.34 -3.16 20.08
N ALA A 226 -12.18 -4.19 20.14
CA ALA A 226 -13.41 -4.26 19.37
C ALA A 226 -14.40 -3.13 19.75
N ARG A 227 -14.53 -2.82 21.04
CA ARG A 227 -15.36 -1.70 21.52
C ARG A 227 -14.84 -0.35 21.02
N LEU A 228 -13.52 -0.13 21.06
CA LEU A 228 -12.88 1.08 20.55
C LEU A 228 -12.99 1.19 19.02
N ASN A 229 -13.02 0.06 18.31
CA ASN A 229 -13.26 0.05 16.86
C ASN A 229 -14.62 0.63 16.47
N GLU A 230 -15.66 0.33 17.25
CA GLU A 230 -17.00 0.90 17.03
C GLU A 230 -16.98 2.42 17.22
N GLN A 231 -16.29 2.92 18.23
CA GLN A 231 -16.11 4.36 18.44
C GLN A 231 -15.29 5.01 17.33
N LEU A 232 -14.22 4.35 16.88
CA LEU A 232 -13.43 4.80 15.73
C LEU A 232 -14.30 4.89 14.48
N ASN A 233 -15.22 3.94 14.27
CA ASN A 233 -16.16 4.02 13.15
C ASN A 233 -17.04 5.28 13.22
N ASP A 234 -17.39 5.80 14.38
CA ASP A 234 -18.19 7.02 14.47
C ASP A 234 -17.41 8.30 14.12
N THR A 235 -16.08 8.21 13.95
CA THR A 235 -15.22 9.35 13.61
C THR A 235 -15.23 9.71 12.11
N TYR A 236 -15.38 8.73 11.22
CA TYR A 236 -15.33 8.99 9.78
C TYR A 236 -16.55 9.77 9.29
N ILE A 237 -16.31 10.75 8.42
CA ILE A 237 -17.32 11.64 7.85
C ILE A 237 -17.42 11.34 6.34
N PRO A 238 -18.41 10.54 5.89
CA PRO A 238 -18.59 10.28 4.47
C PRO A 238 -18.88 11.58 3.71
N TYR A 239 -18.15 11.84 2.63
CA TYR A 239 -18.37 13.00 1.77
C TYR A 239 -18.26 12.66 0.29
N GLY A 240 -18.89 13.49 -0.53
CA GLY A 240 -18.92 13.38 -1.98
C GLY A 240 -19.64 12.13 -2.49
N PRO A 241 -19.60 11.89 -3.80
CA PRO A 241 -20.31 10.77 -4.43
C PRO A 241 -19.89 9.39 -3.93
N ALA A 242 -18.66 9.25 -3.44
CA ALA A 242 -18.11 7.99 -2.93
C ALA A 242 -18.26 7.81 -1.42
N GLY A 243 -18.73 8.83 -0.68
CA GLY A 243 -18.77 8.86 0.79
C GLY A 243 -19.48 7.65 1.40
N GLU A 244 -20.76 7.48 1.07
CA GLU A 244 -21.59 6.38 1.60
C GLU A 244 -21.06 5.00 1.17
N GLN A 245 -20.57 4.89 -0.06
CA GLN A 245 -19.99 3.64 -0.56
C GLN A 245 -18.72 3.27 0.23
N GLY A 246 -17.81 4.22 0.43
CA GLY A 246 -16.58 4.01 1.18
C GLY A 246 -16.86 3.66 2.64
N LYS A 247 -17.80 4.38 3.27
CA LYS A 247 -18.24 4.08 4.64
C LYS A 247 -18.86 2.69 4.76
N GLY A 248 -19.72 2.31 3.82
CA GLY A 248 -20.30 0.97 3.74
C GLY A 248 -19.25 -0.12 3.54
N ARG A 249 -18.23 0.14 2.72
CA ARG A 249 -17.10 -0.77 2.51
C ARG A 249 -16.31 -0.98 3.80
N GLN A 250 -15.96 0.09 4.51
CA GLN A 250 -15.28 0.02 5.81
C GLN A 250 -16.02 -0.89 6.79
N ILE A 251 -17.33 -0.67 6.97
CA ILE A 251 -18.15 -1.48 7.88
C ILE A 251 -18.17 -2.95 7.44
N THR A 252 -18.21 -3.20 6.13
CA THR A 252 -18.16 -4.55 5.57
C THR A 252 -16.81 -5.22 5.85
N GLN A 253 -15.70 -4.49 5.73
CA GLN A 253 -14.37 -5.03 6.04
C GLN A 253 -14.18 -5.31 7.54
N ASP A 254 -14.80 -4.53 8.42
CA ASP A 254 -14.80 -4.83 9.86
C ASP A 254 -15.55 -6.14 10.17
N ARG A 255 -16.68 -6.40 9.47
CA ARG A 255 -17.41 -7.69 9.59
C ARG A 255 -16.61 -8.86 9.02
N ASN A 256 -15.94 -8.64 7.89
CA ASN A 256 -15.06 -9.63 7.27
C ASN A 256 -13.92 -10.02 8.20
N ALA A 257 -13.25 -9.04 8.84
CA ALA A 257 -12.22 -9.31 9.85
C ALA A 257 -12.79 -10.11 11.03
N ALA A 258 -13.96 -9.72 11.55
CA ALA A 258 -14.62 -10.43 12.65
C ALA A 258 -14.94 -11.91 12.33
N ALA A 259 -15.17 -12.25 11.06
CA ALA A 259 -15.39 -13.64 10.63
C ALA A 259 -14.15 -14.54 10.84
N TYR A 260 -12.95 -13.97 10.95
CA TYR A 260 -11.70 -14.68 11.24
C TYR A 260 -11.27 -14.61 12.71
N GLY A 261 -12.13 -14.09 13.60
CA GLY A 261 -11.89 -14.04 15.04
C GLY A 261 -11.32 -12.71 15.54
N GLN A 262 -11.23 -12.60 16.86
CA GLN A 262 -10.95 -11.35 17.58
C GLN A 262 -9.53 -10.83 17.34
N ALA A 263 -8.55 -11.72 17.23
CA ALA A 263 -7.18 -11.36 16.86
C ALA A 263 -7.13 -10.69 15.46
N ASN A 264 -7.98 -11.10 14.50
CA ASN A 264 -8.06 -10.45 13.19
C ASN A 264 -8.70 -9.06 13.27
N VAL A 265 -9.72 -8.90 14.10
CA VAL A 265 -10.29 -7.58 14.43
C VAL A 265 -9.21 -6.67 14.99
N ALA A 266 -8.37 -7.16 15.92
CA ALA A 266 -7.28 -6.36 16.47
C ALA A 266 -6.28 -5.91 15.39
N GLN A 267 -5.90 -6.79 14.46
CA GLN A 267 -5.05 -6.42 13.33
C GLN A 267 -5.70 -5.37 12.43
N ARG A 268 -6.99 -5.51 12.13
CA ARG A 268 -7.76 -4.54 11.36
C ARG A 268 -7.80 -3.17 12.06
N VAL A 269 -8.06 -3.14 13.37
CA VAL A 269 -8.11 -1.89 14.14
C VAL A 269 -6.75 -1.20 14.15
N ALA A 270 -5.67 -1.95 14.34
CA ALA A 270 -4.31 -1.42 14.26
C ALA A 270 -4.03 -0.81 12.88
N ALA A 271 -4.49 -1.46 11.80
CA ALA A 271 -4.34 -0.94 10.44
C ALA A 271 -5.10 0.38 10.26
N LYS A 272 -6.35 0.46 10.75
CA LYS A 272 -7.18 1.68 10.70
C LYS A 272 -6.60 2.85 11.48
N ALA A 273 -5.90 2.58 12.57
CA ALA A 273 -5.20 3.58 13.36
C ALA A 273 -3.84 4.00 12.76
N SER A 274 -3.38 3.32 11.71
CA SER A 274 -2.10 3.60 11.06
C SER A 274 -2.23 4.67 9.97
N LYS A 275 -1.11 5.31 9.63
CA LYS A 275 -1.04 6.26 8.50
C LYS A 275 -1.27 5.62 7.13
N GLN A 276 -1.24 4.29 7.03
CA GLN A 276 -1.45 3.58 5.76
C GLN A 276 -2.92 3.49 5.39
N TYR A 277 -3.81 3.66 6.36
CA TYR A 277 -5.24 3.65 6.14
C TYR A 277 -5.69 5.06 5.76
N ASP A 278 -5.58 5.33 4.46
CA ASP A 278 -5.93 6.62 3.84
C ASP A 278 -7.23 6.48 3.05
N ASN A 279 -8.25 7.20 3.51
CA ASN A 279 -9.58 7.24 2.93
C ASN A 279 -9.95 8.62 2.40
N ALA A 280 -8.97 9.48 2.10
CA ALA A 280 -9.20 10.86 1.68
C ALA A 280 -10.16 10.99 0.47
N ALA A 281 -10.36 9.95 -0.32
CA ALA A 281 -11.30 9.93 -1.45
C ALA A 281 -12.79 9.91 -1.03
N TRP A 282 -13.12 9.52 0.21
CA TRP A 282 -14.50 9.37 0.67
C TRP A 282 -14.73 9.80 2.13
N ASP A 283 -13.68 9.91 2.94
CA ASP A 283 -13.73 10.40 4.33
C ASP A 283 -13.15 11.83 4.43
N LEU A 284 -13.95 12.74 4.99
CA LEU A 284 -13.60 14.16 5.07
C LEU A 284 -12.51 14.42 6.12
N VAL A 285 -12.41 13.60 7.17
CA VAL A 285 -11.35 13.72 8.19
C VAL A 285 -10.00 13.46 7.54
N ASP A 286 -9.86 12.33 6.85
CA ASP A 286 -8.67 12.00 6.07
C ASP A 286 -8.41 13.01 4.96
N ALA A 287 -9.44 13.45 4.22
CA ALA A 287 -9.28 14.42 3.14
C ALA A 287 -8.71 15.77 3.61
N VAL A 288 -9.09 16.21 4.80
CA VAL A 288 -8.56 17.44 5.41
C VAL A 288 -7.15 17.22 5.93
N ARG A 289 -6.87 16.08 6.57
CA ARG A 289 -5.52 15.72 7.05
C ARG A 289 -4.51 15.72 5.90
N GLU A 290 -4.88 15.12 4.77
CA GLU A 290 -4.02 15.02 3.58
C GLU A 290 -4.06 16.27 2.69
N SER A 291 -4.79 17.32 3.11
CA SER A 291 -4.99 18.55 2.32
C SER A 291 -5.56 18.29 0.90
N ALA A 292 -6.32 17.20 0.75
CA ALA A 292 -6.95 16.80 -0.51
C ALA A 292 -8.21 17.63 -0.82
N VAL A 293 -8.84 18.20 0.22
CA VAL A 293 -10.01 19.07 0.12
C VAL A 293 -9.80 20.37 0.89
N ASP A 294 -10.32 21.45 0.32
CA ASP A 294 -10.52 22.72 1.02
C ASP A 294 -11.96 22.77 1.55
N LEU A 295 -12.12 22.70 2.88
CA LEU A 295 -13.43 22.70 3.56
C LEU A 295 -14.27 23.93 3.27
N GLU A 296 -13.66 25.04 2.88
CA GLU A 296 -14.38 26.27 2.55
C GLU A 296 -14.95 26.23 1.13
N LYS A 297 -14.37 25.39 0.26
CA LYS A 297 -14.71 25.31 -1.17
C LYS A 297 -15.47 24.03 -1.53
N ILE A 298 -15.63 23.10 -0.60
CA ILE A 298 -16.41 21.88 -0.83
C ILE A 298 -17.87 22.23 -1.17
N VAL A 299 -18.43 21.51 -2.14
CA VAL A 299 -19.82 21.69 -2.55
C VAL A 299 -20.73 21.25 -1.40
N THR A 300 -21.70 22.07 -1.03
CA THR A 300 -22.59 21.77 0.11
C THR A 300 -23.34 20.45 -0.05
N THR A 301 -23.71 20.06 -1.28
CA THR A 301 -24.40 18.77 -1.52
C THR A 301 -23.49 17.55 -1.34
N ASP A 302 -22.17 17.75 -1.37
CA ASP A 302 -21.19 16.69 -1.13
C ASP A 302 -20.91 16.51 0.37
N LEU A 303 -21.41 17.40 1.22
CA LEU A 303 -21.33 17.25 2.67
C LEU A 303 -22.48 16.37 3.20
N PRO A 304 -22.25 15.62 4.28
CA PRO A 304 -23.33 14.90 4.96
C PRO A 304 -24.37 15.88 5.49
N GLU A 305 -25.63 15.42 5.59
CA GLU A 305 -26.80 16.24 5.93
C GLU A 305 -26.56 17.14 7.16
N ALA A 306 -25.94 16.59 8.20
CA ALA A 306 -25.61 17.31 9.44
C ALA A 306 -24.73 18.55 9.20
N MET A 307 -23.86 18.53 8.19
CA MET A 307 -22.89 19.59 7.89
C MET A 307 -23.39 20.61 6.85
N GLN A 308 -24.48 20.33 6.13
CA GLN A 308 -24.94 21.19 5.03
C GLN A 308 -25.37 22.58 5.53
N ASN A 309 -26.00 22.63 6.71
CA ASN A 309 -26.47 23.87 7.35
C ASN A 309 -25.42 24.53 8.28
N MET A 310 -24.21 23.97 8.38
CA MET A 310 -23.15 24.51 9.22
C MET A 310 -22.43 25.68 8.55
N THR A 311 -21.98 26.67 9.34
CA THR A 311 -21.02 27.70 8.89
C THR A 311 -19.65 27.08 8.64
N ALA A 312 -18.73 27.83 8.02
CA ALA A 312 -17.36 27.37 7.79
C ALA A 312 -16.65 27.00 9.11
N GLU A 313 -16.80 27.83 10.15
CA GLU A 313 -16.23 27.60 11.48
C GLU A 313 -16.84 26.37 12.14
N GLN A 314 -18.14 26.16 12.00
CA GLN A 314 -18.83 24.96 12.51
C GLN A 314 -18.37 23.69 11.80
N ARG A 315 -18.15 23.73 10.48
CA ARG A 315 -17.61 22.60 9.72
C ARG A 315 -16.19 22.26 10.16
N GLN A 316 -15.33 23.26 10.32
CA GLN A 316 -13.97 23.08 10.82
C GLN A 316 -13.96 22.48 12.23
N GLN A 317 -14.83 22.97 13.12
CA GLN A 317 -14.97 22.44 14.47
C GLN A 317 -15.47 20.99 14.45
N TYR A 318 -16.46 20.68 13.63
CA TYR A 318 -17.00 19.32 13.51
C TYR A 318 -15.95 18.31 13.01
N VAL A 319 -15.17 18.66 12.00
CA VAL A 319 -14.06 17.81 11.52
C VAL A 319 -12.99 17.64 12.60
N ARG A 320 -12.66 18.70 13.35
CA ARG A 320 -11.69 18.65 14.45
C ARG A 320 -12.14 17.70 15.56
N GLU A 321 -13.40 17.79 16.01
CA GLU A 321 -13.98 16.90 17.02
C GLU A 321 -13.99 15.43 16.60
N LYS A 322 -14.00 15.16 15.30
CA LYS A 322 -13.91 13.82 14.74
C LYS A 322 -12.46 13.34 14.58
N THR A 323 -11.49 14.25 14.61
CA THR A 323 -10.06 13.92 14.48
C THR A 323 -9.42 13.62 15.84
N GLU A 324 -9.90 14.27 16.91
CA GLU A 324 -9.40 14.16 18.30
C GLU A 324 -9.96 12.93 19.03
#